data_AF-A0A485MGQ5-F1
#
_entry.id   AF-A0A485MGQ5-F1
#
_cell.length_a   1.000
_cell.length_b   1.000
_cell.length_c   1.000
_cell.angle_alpha   90.00
_cell.angle_beta   90.00
_cell.angle_gamma   90.00
#
_symmetry.space_group_name_H-M   'P 1'
#
loop_
_entity.id
_entity.type
_entity.pdbx_description
1 polymer ?
#
loop_
_entity_poly.entity_id
_entity_poly.type
_entity_poly.pdbx_seq_one_letter_code
_entity_poly.pdbx_strand_id
1 'polypeptide(L)'
;MWDAVRKPQGAVARVHFGQVILSVCTHLQIKERVIEALCRATFKFSGHQKIHISKWGFTKFNVDEFEEMVADKHLIPDGCGVKYP
;
A
#
# COMPACT_ATOMS: atom_id res chain seq x y z
N MET A 1 -4.72 35.63 -25.73
CA MET A 1 -3.34 35.86 -25.29
C MET A 1 -2.51 34.67 -25.73
N TRP A 2 -1.58 34.87 -26.67
CA TRP A 2 -0.81 33.77 -27.29
C TRP A 2 0.52 33.53 -26.52
N ASP A 3 0.88 34.44 -25.61
CA ASP A 3 2.08 34.39 -24.76
C ASP A 3 1.77 33.96 -23.31
N ALA A 4 1.21 32.76 -23.09
CA ALA A 4 0.80 32.32 -21.75
C ALA A 4 1.18 30.87 -21.39
N VAL A 5 2.41 30.45 -21.69
CA VAL A 5 2.97 29.18 -21.18
C VAL A 5 3.72 29.46 -19.86
N ARG A 6 3.34 28.77 -18.78
CA ARG A 6 3.98 28.92 -17.46
C ARG A 6 5.25 28.08 -17.35
N LYS A 7 6.16 28.52 -16.48
CA LYS A 7 7.31 27.72 -16.04
C LYS A 7 6.82 26.52 -15.18
N PRO A 8 7.52 25.38 -15.21
CA PRO A 8 7.15 24.23 -14.38
C PRO A 8 7.27 24.58 -12.88
N GLN A 9 6.25 24.20 -12.10
CA GLN A 9 6.20 24.41 -10.65
C GLN A 9 5.84 23.10 -9.94
N GLY A 10 6.86 22.44 -9.38
CA GLY A 10 6.69 21.22 -8.60
C GLY A 10 6.29 19.98 -9.41
N ALA A 11 6.24 18.84 -8.73
CA ALA A 11 5.75 17.57 -9.27
C ALA A 11 4.45 17.16 -8.56
N VAL A 12 3.60 16.43 -9.27
CA VAL A 12 2.32 15.91 -8.76
C VAL A 12 2.21 14.43 -9.13
N ALA A 13 1.72 13.62 -8.19
CA ALA A 13 1.29 12.26 -8.46
C ALA A 13 -0.18 12.26 -8.93
N ARG A 14 -0.46 11.64 -10.07
CA ARG A 14 -1.83 11.42 -10.55
C ARG A 14 -2.34 10.11 -9.96
N VAL A 15 -3.48 10.18 -9.27
CA VAL A 15 -4.07 9.03 -8.57
C VAL A 15 -5.45 8.74 -9.15
N HIS A 16 -5.68 7.48 -9.52
CA HIS A 16 -6.98 7.00 -10.00
C HIS A 16 -7.84 6.45 -8.85
N PHE A 17 -9.14 6.29 -9.10
CA PHE A 17 -10.04 5.67 -8.13
C PHE A 17 -9.62 4.22 -7.87
N GLY A 18 -9.57 3.80 -6.60
CA GLY A 18 -9.13 2.47 -6.20
C GLY A 18 -7.61 2.25 -6.20
N GLN A 19 -6.82 3.26 -6.59
CA GLN A 19 -5.36 3.17 -6.49
C GLN A 19 -4.89 3.36 -5.05
N VAL A 20 -4.02 2.47 -4.58
CA VAL A 20 -3.41 2.56 -3.24
C VAL A 20 -2.33 3.64 -3.23
N ILE A 21 -2.45 4.60 -2.31
CA ILE A 21 -1.49 5.71 -2.14
C ILE A 21 -0.42 5.36 -1.11
N LEU A 22 -0.84 4.80 0.02
CA LEU A 22 0.01 4.41 1.15
C LEU A 22 -0.36 3.01 1.60
N SER A 23 0.65 2.18 1.87
CA SER A 23 0.49 0.82 2.39
C SER A 23 1.50 0.57 3.50
N VAL A 24 1.05 0.00 4.61
CA VAL A 24 1.88 -0.29 5.78
C VAL A 24 1.71 -1.77 6.13
N CYS A 25 2.82 -2.48 6.29
CA CYS A 25 2.86 -3.87 6.74
C CYS A 25 3.45 -3.94 8.14
N THR A 26 2.69 -4.48 9.09
CA THR A 26 3.10 -4.64 10.50
C THR A 26 2.54 -5.92 11.07
N HIS A 27 3.03 -6.32 12.24
CA HIS A 27 2.42 -7.39 13.03
C HIS A 27 0.96 -7.06 13.40
N LEU A 28 0.14 -8.11 13.50
CA LEU A 28 -1.30 -8.02 13.81
C LEU A 28 -1.59 -7.32 15.15
N GLN A 29 -0.67 -7.40 16.11
CA GLN A 29 -0.80 -6.77 17.44
C GLN A 29 -0.91 -5.23 17.37
N ILE A 30 -0.34 -4.59 16.35
CA ILE A 30 -0.25 -3.12 16.23
C ILE A 30 -1.36 -2.57 15.31
N LYS A 31 -2.28 -3.43 14.84
CA LYS A 31 -3.31 -3.12 13.84
C LYS A 31 -4.08 -1.84 14.15
N GLU A 32 -4.58 -1.68 15.38
CA GLU A 32 -5.39 -0.52 15.77
C GLU A 32 -4.60 0.79 15.70
N ARG A 33 -3.34 0.77 16.13
CA ARG A 33 -2.44 1.93 16.07
C ARG A 33 -2.12 2.33 14.63
N VAL A 34 -1.98 1.35 13.74
CA VAL A 34 -1.75 1.62 12.31
C VAL A 34 -3.00 2.21 11.66
N ILE A 35 -4.19 1.72 12.00
CA ILE A 35 -5.45 2.29 11.50
C ILE A 35 -5.57 3.75 11.95
N GLU A 36 -5.26 4.06 13.21
CA GLU A 36 -5.26 5.45 13.69
C GLU A 36 -4.22 6.32 12.97
N ALA A 37 -3.00 5.80 12.75
CA ALA A 37 -1.96 6.52 12.02
C ALA A 37 -2.38 6.82 10.58
N LEU A 38 -3.02 5.87 9.89
CA LEU A 38 -3.56 6.06 8.55
C LEU A 38 -4.73 7.04 8.55
N CYS A 39 -5.63 6.99 9.54
CA CYS A 39 -6.69 7.99 9.72
C CYS A 39 -6.11 9.40 9.88
N ARG A 40 -4.98 9.55 10.60
CA ARG A 40 -4.32 10.85 10.73
C ARG A 40 -3.66 11.30 9.42
N ALA A 41 -3.12 10.35 8.65
CA ALA A 41 -2.49 10.63 7.37
C ALA A 41 -3.49 11.09 6.30
N THR A 42 -4.73 10.58 6.30
CA THR A 42 -5.74 10.99 5.30
C THR A 42 -6.03 12.48 5.36
N PHE A 43 -5.93 13.15 6.52
CA PHE A 43 -6.09 14.61 6.64
C PHE A 43 -5.06 15.43 5.85
N LYS A 44 -3.93 14.84 5.47
CA LYS A 44 -2.92 15.51 4.64
C LYS A 44 -3.18 15.38 3.15
N PHE A 45 -4.07 14.47 2.75
CA PHE A 45 -4.46 14.28 1.36
C PHE A 45 -5.81 14.95 1.11
N SER A 46 -5.96 15.61 -0.04
CA SER A 46 -7.24 16.15 -0.46
C SER A 46 -8.21 15.02 -0.87
N GLY A 47 -9.49 15.18 -0.55
CA GLY A 47 -10.55 14.25 -0.93
C GLY A 47 -10.81 13.14 0.08
N HIS A 48 -11.71 12.21 -0.27
CA HIS A 48 -12.07 11.09 0.60
C HIS A 48 -11.15 9.90 0.34
N GLN A 49 -10.45 9.44 1.38
CA GLN A 49 -9.59 8.26 1.34
C GLN A 49 -10.13 7.18 2.25
N LYS A 50 -10.17 5.93 1.75
CA LYS A 50 -10.67 4.78 2.50
C LYS A 50 -9.51 3.91 2.98
N ILE A 51 -9.52 3.55 4.26
CA ILE A 51 -8.57 2.59 4.84
C ILE A 51 -9.10 1.18 4.57
N HIS A 52 -8.21 0.31 4.11
CA HIS A 52 -8.52 -1.08 3.78
C HIS A 52 -7.49 -2.01 4.43
N ILE A 53 -7.95 -3.14 4.96
CA ILE A 53 -7.08 -4.22 5.45
C ILE A 53 -6.82 -5.15 4.27
N SER A 54 -5.55 -5.32 3.92
CA SER A 54 -5.11 -5.99 2.71
C SER A 54 -4.71 -7.44 2.94
N LYS A 55 -4.03 -7.97 1.92
CA LYS A 55 -3.38 -9.28 1.81
C LYS A 55 -2.23 -9.50 2.80
N TRP A 56 -1.56 -10.66 2.70
CA TRP A 56 -0.37 -10.95 3.50
C TRP A 56 0.79 -10.02 3.11
N GLY A 57 0.99 -8.97 3.91
CA GLY A 57 2.01 -7.95 3.68
C GLY A 57 1.94 -7.33 2.28
N PHE A 58 3.08 -7.24 1.61
CA PHE A 58 3.19 -6.73 0.24
C PHE A 58 3.16 -7.82 -0.83
N THR A 59 2.66 -9.00 -0.48
CA THR A 59 2.57 -10.13 -1.41
C THR A 59 1.25 -10.12 -2.17
N LYS A 60 1.15 -10.97 -3.20
CA LYS A 60 -0.07 -11.12 -4.00
C LYS A 60 -1.10 -12.05 -3.37
N PHE A 61 -0.73 -12.78 -2.32
CA PHE A 61 -1.55 -13.84 -1.73
C PHE A 61 -2.38 -13.37 -0.55
N ASN A 62 -3.55 -13.98 -0.40
CA ASN A 62 -4.34 -13.80 0.80
C ASN A 62 -3.62 -14.42 2.01
N VAL A 63 -4.07 -14.08 3.22
CA VAL A 63 -3.45 -14.59 4.46
C VAL A 63 -3.48 -16.12 4.49
N ASP A 64 -4.64 -16.71 4.21
CA ASP A 64 -4.83 -18.16 4.26
C ASP A 64 -3.99 -18.89 3.18
N GLU A 65 -4.01 -18.39 1.94
CA GLU A 65 -3.21 -18.93 0.83
C GLU A 65 -1.71 -18.85 1.10
N PHE A 66 -1.25 -17.77 1.74
CA PHE A 66 0.16 -17.61 2.08
C PHE A 66 0.59 -18.64 3.12
N GLU A 67 -0.23 -18.85 4.16
CA GLU A 67 0.05 -19.86 5.20
C GLU A 67 0.13 -21.28 4.62
N GLU A 68 -0.75 -21.63 3.68
CA GLU A 68 -0.72 -22.90 2.95
C GLU A 68 0.57 -23.06 2.13
N MET A 69 0.94 -22.05 1.32
CA MET A 69 2.16 -22.12 0.50
C MET A 69 3.45 -22.14 1.35
N VAL A 70 3.43 -21.55 2.55
CA VAL A 70 4.53 -21.70 3.52
C VAL A 70 4.59 -23.13 4.06
N ALA A 71 3.45 -23.72 4.42
CA ALA A 71 3.37 -25.10 4.91
C ALA A 71 3.87 -26.11 3.85
N ASP A 72 3.52 -25.88 2.58
CA ASP A 72 3.95 -26.67 1.43
C ASP A 72 5.41 -26.40 1.01
N LYS A 73 6.08 -25.43 1.65
CA LYS A 73 7.47 -25.00 1.37
C LYS A 73 7.70 -24.57 -0.09
N HIS A 74 6.66 -24.08 -0.76
CA HIS A 74 6.76 -23.56 -2.13
C HIS A 74 7.36 -22.15 -2.18
N LEU A 75 7.37 -21.43 -1.06
CA LEU A 75 7.87 -20.06 -1.00
C LEU A 75 9.36 -19.99 -0.67
N ILE A 76 10.12 -19.31 -1.51
CA ILE A 76 11.54 -19.03 -1.26
C ILE A 76 11.65 -17.61 -0.68
N PRO A 77 12.18 -17.44 0.55
CA PRO A 77 12.34 -16.10 1.13
C PRO A 77 13.38 -15.30 0.34
N ASP A 78 13.03 -14.07 -0.04
CA ASP A 78 13.89 -13.15 -0.81
C ASP A 78 14.00 -11.81 -0.09
N GLY A 79 14.57 -11.84 1.11
CA GLY A 79 14.69 -10.67 1.98
C GLY A 79 13.32 -10.14 2.41
N CYS A 80 12.91 -8.99 1.86
CA CYS A 80 11.61 -8.39 2.16
C CYS A 80 10.46 -9.02 1.34
N GLY A 81 10.78 -9.66 0.21
CA GLY A 81 9.82 -10.30 -0.67
C GLY A 81 9.82 -11.82 -0.55
N VAL A 82 8.96 -12.45 -1.34
CA VAL A 82 8.96 -13.89 -1.58
C VAL A 82 9.16 -14.14 -3.06
N LYS A 83 9.99 -15.13 -3.37
CA LYS A 83 10.13 -15.69 -4.71
C LYS A 83 9.26 -16.94 -4.81
N TYR A 84 8.72 -17.13 -6.00
CA TYR A 84 8.01 -18.32 -6.40
C TYR A 84 8.91 -19.09 -7.37
N PRO A 85 8.88 -20.44 -7.35
CA PRO A 85 9.61 -21.26 -8.31
C PRO A 85 9.20 -20.97 -9.76
#